data_AF-C5CKY0-F1
#
_entry.id   AF-C5CKY0-F1
#
_cell.length_a   1.000
_cell.length_b   1.000
_cell.length_c   1.000
_cell.angle_alpha   90.00
_cell.angle_beta   90.00
_cell.angle_gamma   90.00
#
_symmetry.space_group_name_H-M   'P 1'
#
loop_
_entity.id
_entity.type
_entity.pdbx_description
1 polymer ?
#
loop_
_entity_poly.entity_id
_entity_poly.type
_entity_poly.pdbx_seq_one_letter_code
_entity_poly.pdbx_strand_id
1 'polypeptide(L)'
;MHIDPPLVKTLDSWPSLKKHLRMNEEWLQSFESSDLQTLGDYASTGRIVHTSILTGHEEVVSHPSRSAFLSGALETTSIAKVMHGCRLAPADTARDQFALGVLYRELSFLQTVLVESEFPARFGRKLCGMSVGFAGWLGLAAAVGDLVVLERWASLAVDVMRRGYLRDADSRGLLQWILRLWCDVRRIDYPGTNYPRYAVAEEILQNWDTQDSETLGKWLVQLCNQHTRLTGVQEFADFSNSFSHFPVEVLMLFRLREQAGLVNPQVNHPLMKFPWSRLWPIGPAVPDELLSGLYHRLESDEGLTVRGLYRQLSTS
;
A
#
# COMPACT_ATOMS: atom_id res chain seq x y z
N MET A 1 19.39 27.91 0.42
CA MET A 1 18.88 26.55 0.67
C MET A 1 20.04 25.75 1.25
N HIS A 2 20.03 25.49 2.56
CA HIS A 2 21.09 24.68 3.20
C HIS A 2 20.90 23.22 2.78
N ILE A 3 21.87 22.67 2.04
CA ILE A 3 21.88 21.27 1.65
C ILE A 3 22.50 20.51 2.84
N ASP A 4 21.66 19.77 3.58
CA ASP A 4 22.16 18.83 4.59
C ASP A 4 23.12 17.83 3.91
N PRO A 5 24.30 17.57 4.49
CA PRO A 5 25.22 16.58 3.94
C PRO A 5 24.58 15.19 3.93
N PRO A 6 24.90 14.35 2.93
CA PRO A 6 24.31 13.01 2.84
C PRO A 6 24.76 12.17 4.04
N LEU A 7 23.80 11.71 4.84
CA LEU A 7 23.99 10.68 5.85
C LEU A 7 24.27 9.35 5.12
N VAL A 8 25.49 9.17 4.62
CA VAL A 8 25.94 7.89 4.04
C VAL A 8 26.23 6.93 5.18
N LYS A 9 25.15 6.35 5.71
CA LYS A 9 25.19 5.23 6.63
C LYS A 9 25.10 3.94 5.79
N THR A 10 26.08 3.05 5.93
CA THR A 10 26.02 1.69 5.36
C THR A 10 24.86 0.91 5.97
N LEU A 11 24.36 -0.14 5.30
CA LEU A 11 23.26 -0.99 5.80
C LEU A 11 23.50 -1.48 7.25
N ASP A 12 24.76 -1.80 7.57
CA ASP A 12 25.18 -2.24 8.90
C ASP A 12 25.06 -1.18 9.99
N SER A 13 25.03 0.09 9.61
CA SER A 13 24.95 1.22 10.54
C SER A 13 23.51 1.65 10.84
N TRP A 14 22.50 0.85 10.46
CA TRP A 14 21.09 1.05 10.80
C TRP A 14 20.59 -0.03 11.77
N PRO A 15 20.88 0.07 13.08
CA PRO A 15 20.42 -0.92 14.07
C PRO A 15 18.90 -1.10 14.11
N SER A 16 18.13 -0.03 13.83
CA SER A 16 16.67 -0.08 13.72
C SER A 16 16.20 -0.95 12.55
N LEU A 17 16.93 -0.98 11.43
CA LEU A 17 16.66 -1.84 10.27
C LEU A 17 16.80 -3.32 10.63
N LYS A 18 17.91 -3.70 11.28
CA LYS A 18 18.12 -5.09 11.74
C LYS A 18 17.05 -5.51 12.74
N LYS A 19 16.67 -4.61 13.65
CA LYS A 19 15.59 -4.86 14.64
C LYS A 19 14.24 -5.06 13.96
N HIS A 20 13.85 -4.20 13.01
CA HIS A 20 12.59 -4.33 12.29
C HIS A 20 12.53 -5.59 11.44
N LEU A 21 13.59 -5.92 10.70
CA LEU A 21 13.65 -7.15 9.93
C LEU A 21 13.44 -8.37 10.83
N ARG A 22 14.15 -8.44 11.97
CA ARG A 22 13.98 -9.52 12.95
C ARG A 22 12.57 -9.57 13.56
N MET A 23 11.99 -8.43 13.94
CA MET A 23 10.61 -8.38 14.45
C MET A 23 9.62 -8.89 13.40
N ASN A 24 9.82 -8.53 12.14
CA ASN A 24 8.97 -9.02 11.05
C ASN A 24 9.18 -10.52 10.81
N GLU A 25 10.38 -11.07 11.06
CA GLU A 25 10.62 -12.51 10.98
C GLU A 25 9.91 -13.29 12.09
N GLU A 26 9.98 -12.81 13.33
CA GLU A 26 9.28 -13.38 14.49
C GLU A 26 7.75 -13.27 14.30
N TRP A 27 7.28 -12.16 13.72
CA TRP A 27 5.87 -11.96 13.38
C TRP A 27 5.40 -12.93 12.29
N LEU A 28 6.14 -13.06 11.18
CA LEU A 28 5.81 -13.99 10.09
C LEU A 28 5.64 -15.45 10.59
N GLN A 29 6.47 -15.88 11.53
CA GLN A 29 6.41 -17.24 12.07
C GLN A 29 5.19 -17.50 12.97
N SER A 30 4.59 -16.45 13.54
CA SER A 30 3.50 -16.57 14.51
C SER A 30 2.12 -16.26 13.94
N PHE A 31 2.03 -15.52 12.82
CA PHE A 31 0.76 -14.95 12.34
C PHE A 31 0.14 -15.63 11.11
N GLU A 32 0.92 -16.36 10.29
CA GLU A 32 0.41 -16.85 8.99
C GLU A 32 -0.66 -17.95 9.10
N SER A 33 -0.72 -18.74 10.18
CA SER A 33 -1.61 -19.91 10.21
C SER A 33 -3.09 -19.58 10.41
N SER A 34 -3.45 -18.66 11.32
CA SER A 34 -4.85 -18.37 11.63
C SER A 34 -5.55 -17.51 10.57
N ASP A 35 -4.84 -16.52 10.02
CA ASP A 35 -5.42 -15.62 9.02
C ASP A 35 -5.59 -16.34 7.67
N LEU A 36 -4.61 -17.16 7.25
CA LEU A 36 -4.76 -17.99 6.05
C LEU A 36 -5.89 -19.01 6.20
N GLN A 37 -6.05 -19.60 7.39
CA GLN A 37 -7.17 -20.49 7.67
C GLN A 37 -8.51 -19.74 7.56
N THR A 38 -8.62 -18.55 8.18
CA THR A 38 -9.82 -17.71 8.09
C THR A 38 -10.19 -17.39 6.65
N LEU A 39 -9.20 -17.01 5.83
CA LEU A 39 -9.40 -16.74 4.41
C LEU A 39 -9.80 -18.00 3.65
N GLY A 40 -9.19 -19.15 3.93
CA GLY A 40 -9.50 -20.43 3.31
C GLY A 40 -10.92 -20.91 3.64
N ASP A 41 -11.32 -20.79 4.90
CA ASP A 41 -12.67 -21.13 5.37
C ASP A 41 -13.71 -20.23 4.70
N TYR A 42 -13.45 -18.93 4.59
CA TYR A 42 -14.34 -18.02 3.87
C TYR A 42 -14.41 -18.35 2.37
N ALA A 43 -13.27 -18.55 1.70
CA ALA A 43 -13.24 -18.90 0.28
C ALA A 43 -14.06 -20.17 0.00
N SER A 44 -13.87 -21.20 0.82
CA SER A 44 -14.51 -22.52 0.63
C SER A 44 -15.97 -22.56 1.06
N THR A 45 -16.33 -21.96 2.20
CA THR A 45 -17.65 -22.12 2.83
C THR A 45 -18.52 -20.87 2.82
N GLY A 46 -17.94 -19.70 2.53
CA GLY A 46 -18.61 -18.41 2.69
C GLY A 46 -18.83 -18.00 4.15
N ARG A 47 -18.22 -18.70 5.12
CA ARG A 47 -18.36 -18.42 6.55
C ARG A 47 -17.03 -17.98 7.14
N ILE A 48 -17.11 -17.08 8.11
CA ILE A 48 -16.00 -16.78 9.02
C ILE A 48 -16.43 -17.22 10.40
N VAL A 49 -15.64 -18.11 10.99
CA VAL A 49 -15.80 -18.55 12.38
C VAL A 49 -14.74 -17.83 13.19
N HIS A 50 -15.18 -17.04 14.16
CA HIS A 50 -14.29 -16.34 15.08
C HIS A 50 -14.40 -16.97 16.47
N THR A 51 -13.27 -17.41 17.02
CA THR A 51 -13.21 -17.88 18.40
C THR A 51 -12.92 -16.70 19.33
N SER A 52 -13.89 -16.35 20.17
CA SER A 52 -13.73 -15.28 21.15
C SER A 52 -12.57 -15.59 22.11
N ILE A 53 -11.60 -14.67 22.21
CA ILE A 53 -10.48 -14.81 23.16
C ILE A 53 -10.98 -14.79 24.61
N LEU A 54 -12.10 -14.11 24.87
CA LEU A 54 -12.66 -13.97 26.22
C LEU A 54 -13.46 -15.19 26.68
N THR A 55 -14.15 -15.85 25.75
CA THR A 55 -15.11 -16.92 26.10
C THR A 55 -14.74 -18.29 25.53
N GLY A 56 -13.83 -18.34 24.55
CA GLY A 56 -13.50 -19.56 23.81
C GLY A 56 -14.62 -20.07 22.89
N HIS A 57 -15.74 -19.35 22.81
CA HIS A 57 -16.86 -19.75 21.95
C HIS A 57 -16.62 -19.33 20.50
N GLU A 58 -16.98 -20.23 19.60
CA GLU A 58 -17.03 -19.97 18.17
C GLU A 58 -18.31 -19.19 17.83
N GLU A 59 -18.13 -18.05 17.16
CA GLU A 59 -19.20 -17.23 16.62
C GLU A 59 -19.09 -17.19 15.10
N VAL A 60 -20.19 -17.48 14.41
CA VAL A 60 -20.27 -17.31 12.96
C VAL A 60 -20.62 -15.87 12.66
N VAL A 61 -19.78 -15.20 11.88
CA VAL A 61 -20.02 -13.82 11.46
C VAL A 61 -21.20 -13.78 10.48
N SER A 62 -22.20 -12.92 10.74
CA SER A 62 -23.44 -12.85 9.95
C SER A 62 -23.26 -12.25 8.56
N HIS A 63 -22.28 -11.36 8.37
CA HIS A 63 -21.91 -10.78 7.08
C HIS A 63 -20.40 -10.89 6.84
N PRO A 64 -19.89 -12.09 6.54
CA PRO A 64 -18.45 -12.35 6.43
C PRO A 64 -17.73 -11.45 5.43
N SER A 65 -18.33 -11.21 4.26
CA SER A 65 -17.86 -10.32 3.20
C SER A 65 -17.65 -8.86 3.64
N ARG A 66 -18.36 -8.44 4.70
CA ARG A 66 -18.38 -7.08 5.26
C ARG A 66 -17.73 -7.02 6.64
N SER A 67 -17.04 -8.09 7.02
CA SER A 67 -16.44 -8.24 8.33
C SER A 67 -15.10 -7.53 8.43
N ALA A 68 -14.89 -6.79 9.52
CA ALA A 68 -13.57 -6.25 9.84
C ALA A 68 -12.52 -7.37 10.01
N PHE A 69 -12.93 -8.58 10.39
CA PHE A 69 -12.05 -9.74 10.48
C PHE A 69 -11.49 -10.16 9.12
N LEU A 70 -12.33 -10.15 8.08
CA LEU A 70 -11.90 -10.49 6.72
C LEU A 70 -10.90 -9.46 6.20
N SER A 71 -11.24 -8.17 6.35
CA SER A 71 -10.34 -7.07 5.98
C SER A 71 -8.99 -7.14 6.71
N GLY A 72 -9.02 -7.50 8.00
CA GLY A 72 -7.83 -7.70 8.82
C GLY A 72 -6.95 -8.86 8.33
N ALA A 73 -7.54 -10.04 8.10
CA ALA A 73 -6.82 -11.21 7.60
C ALA A 73 -6.19 -10.96 6.21
N LEU A 74 -6.90 -10.25 5.33
CA LEU A 74 -6.37 -9.81 4.03
C LEU A 74 -5.19 -8.84 4.20
N GLU A 75 -5.29 -7.88 5.13
CA GLU A 75 -4.20 -6.94 5.44
C GLU A 75 -2.96 -7.67 5.95
N THR A 76 -3.10 -8.54 6.96
CA THR A 76 -2.00 -9.36 7.46
C THR A 76 -1.36 -10.17 6.33
N THR A 77 -2.18 -10.87 5.55
CA THR A 77 -1.70 -11.71 4.44
C THR A 77 -0.94 -10.88 3.40
N SER A 78 -1.42 -9.68 3.09
CA SER A 78 -0.72 -8.77 2.17
C SER A 78 0.68 -8.41 2.65
N ILE A 79 0.82 -8.08 3.94
CA ILE A 79 2.10 -7.76 4.59
C ILE A 79 3.02 -8.99 4.54
N ALA A 80 2.47 -10.17 4.86
CA ALA A 80 3.21 -11.41 4.86
C ALA A 80 3.82 -11.74 3.47
N LYS A 81 3.02 -11.59 2.40
CA LYS A 81 3.48 -11.75 1.02
C LYS A 81 4.62 -10.78 0.67
N VAL A 82 4.51 -9.51 1.05
CA VAL A 82 5.59 -8.52 0.82
C VAL A 82 6.86 -8.92 1.58
N MET A 83 6.75 -9.29 2.84
CA MET A 83 7.90 -9.70 3.63
C MET A 83 8.54 -10.99 3.08
N HIS A 84 7.75 -11.93 2.58
CA HIS A 84 8.26 -13.11 1.87
C HIS A 84 8.99 -12.73 0.58
N GLY A 85 8.44 -11.81 -0.21
CA GLY A 85 9.11 -11.27 -1.41
C GLY A 85 10.47 -10.65 -1.09
N CYS A 86 10.58 -9.89 0.00
CA CYS A 86 11.87 -9.34 0.47
C CYS A 86 12.91 -10.43 0.76
N ARG A 87 12.50 -11.61 1.24
CA ARG A 87 13.41 -12.75 1.48
C ARG A 87 13.86 -13.45 0.21
N LEU A 88 13.00 -13.50 -0.82
CA LEU A 88 13.29 -14.17 -2.10
C LEU A 88 14.16 -13.32 -3.03
N ALA A 89 14.20 -12.01 -2.86
CA ALA A 89 14.90 -11.12 -3.77
C ALA A 89 16.41 -11.42 -3.82
N PRO A 90 17.06 -11.36 -5.01
CA PRO A 90 16.58 -10.76 -6.25
C PRO A 90 15.81 -11.70 -7.21
N ALA A 91 15.34 -12.88 -6.76
CA ALA A 91 14.66 -13.83 -7.63
C ALA A 91 13.37 -13.26 -8.25
N ASP A 92 13.01 -13.71 -9.46
CA ASP A 92 11.78 -13.31 -10.14
C ASP A 92 10.53 -13.66 -9.32
N THR A 93 10.60 -14.72 -8.52
CA THR A 93 9.56 -15.11 -7.57
C THR A 93 9.28 -14.04 -6.51
N ALA A 94 10.22 -13.13 -6.22
CA ALA A 94 9.97 -12.00 -5.32
C ALA A 94 8.94 -11.03 -5.90
N ARG A 95 8.94 -10.79 -7.21
CA ARG A 95 7.92 -9.97 -7.88
C ARG A 95 6.54 -10.54 -7.61
N ASP A 96 6.37 -11.85 -7.82
CA ASP A 96 5.07 -12.49 -7.70
C ASP A 96 4.52 -12.39 -6.28
N GLN A 97 5.39 -12.46 -5.27
CA GLN A 97 4.99 -12.23 -3.88
C GLN A 97 4.60 -10.77 -3.61
N PHE A 98 5.35 -9.80 -4.12
CA PHE A 98 4.96 -8.39 -4.01
C PHE A 98 3.63 -8.12 -4.72
N ALA A 99 3.45 -8.69 -5.91
CA ALA A 99 2.24 -8.57 -6.72
C ALA A 99 1.02 -9.20 -6.02
N LEU A 100 1.19 -10.40 -5.44
CA LEU A 100 0.16 -11.01 -4.60
C LEU A 100 -0.16 -10.12 -3.39
N GLY A 101 0.85 -9.59 -2.70
CA GLY A 101 0.64 -8.67 -1.59
C GLY A 101 -0.22 -7.47 -1.99
N VAL A 102 0.06 -6.86 -3.15
CA VAL A 102 -0.75 -5.78 -3.72
C VAL A 102 -2.21 -6.22 -3.93
N LEU A 103 -2.45 -7.39 -4.52
CA LEU A 103 -3.82 -7.87 -4.76
C LEU A 103 -4.61 -8.18 -3.48
N TYR A 104 -3.97 -8.79 -2.48
CA TYR A 104 -4.58 -9.02 -1.16
C TYR A 104 -4.94 -7.70 -0.48
N ARG A 105 -4.05 -6.70 -0.57
CA ARG A 105 -4.32 -5.39 0.00
C ARG A 105 -5.40 -4.63 -0.76
N GLU A 106 -5.44 -4.74 -2.08
CA GLU A 106 -6.52 -4.17 -2.90
C GLU A 106 -7.87 -4.71 -2.43
N LEU A 107 -7.97 -6.02 -2.20
CA LEU A 107 -9.21 -6.63 -1.72
C LEU A 107 -9.61 -6.15 -0.31
N SER A 108 -8.64 -6.07 0.61
CA SER A 108 -8.82 -5.49 1.95
C SER A 108 -9.34 -4.05 1.88
N PHE A 109 -8.76 -3.24 0.98
CA PHE A 109 -9.18 -1.87 0.73
C PHE A 109 -10.63 -1.81 0.22
N LEU A 110 -10.98 -2.60 -0.81
CA LEU A 110 -12.33 -2.62 -1.36
C LEU A 110 -13.39 -3.00 -0.33
N GLN A 111 -13.11 -3.99 0.52
CA GLN A 111 -14.01 -4.36 1.62
C GLN A 111 -14.19 -3.24 2.62
N THR A 112 -13.11 -2.53 2.95
CA THR A 112 -13.20 -1.39 3.86
C THR A 112 -14.05 -0.27 3.23
N VAL A 113 -13.84 0.05 1.94
CA VAL A 113 -14.66 1.05 1.25
C VAL A 113 -16.14 0.66 1.20
N LEU A 114 -16.45 -0.62 0.97
CA LEU A 114 -17.82 -1.13 1.00
C LEU A 114 -18.48 -0.86 2.36
N VAL A 115 -17.81 -1.23 3.45
CA VAL A 115 -18.30 -1.00 4.82
C VAL A 115 -18.54 0.49 5.08
N GLU A 116 -17.60 1.36 4.72
CA GLU A 116 -17.75 2.82 4.86
C GLU A 116 -18.91 3.37 4.04
N SER A 117 -19.14 2.83 2.83
CA SER A 117 -20.21 3.28 1.94
C SER A 117 -21.60 2.89 2.43
N GLU A 118 -21.73 1.72 3.05
CA GLU A 118 -23.01 1.22 3.58
C GLU A 118 -23.34 1.77 4.97
N PHE A 119 -22.30 2.02 5.76
CA PHE A 119 -22.42 2.52 7.12
C PHE A 119 -21.71 3.88 7.28
N PRO A 120 -22.13 4.92 6.54
CA PRO A 120 -21.45 6.21 6.52
C PRO A 120 -21.45 6.93 7.88
N ALA A 121 -22.30 6.49 8.81
CA ALA A 121 -22.27 6.93 10.20
C ALA A 121 -22.52 5.77 11.17
N ARG A 122 -21.80 5.76 12.30
CA ARG A 122 -22.02 4.84 13.42
C ARG A 122 -22.12 5.63 14.71
N PHE A 123 -23.14 5.34 15.51
CA PHE A 123 -23.44 6.06 16.76
C PHE A 123 -23.52 7.60 16.58
N GLY A 124 -24.09 8.06 15.46
CA GLY A 124 -24.26 9.48 15.15
C GLY A 124 -22.98 10.20 14.73
N ARG A 125 -21.87 9.50 14.52
CA ARG A 125 -20.61 10.05 13.99
C ARG A 125 -20.35 9.52 12.60
N LYS A 126 -19.87 10.38 11.70
CA LYS A 126 -19.39 9.96 10.38
C LYS A 126 -18.30 8.91 10.57
N LEU A 127 -18.41 7.80 9.85
CA LEU A 127 -17.37 6.78 9.84
C LEU A 127 -16.21 7.29 8.97
N CYS A 128 -15.01 7.24 9.54
CA CYS A 128 -13.76 7.56 8.86
C CYS A 128 -12.78 6.44 9.18
N GLY A 129 -13.11 5.18 8.94
CA GLY A 129 -12.29 4.05 9.39
C GLY A 129 -11.00 3.87 8.59
N MET A 130 -10.94 4.43 7.38
CA MET A 130 -9.82 4.21 6.45
C MET A 130 -8.59 5.05 6.80
N SER A 131 -7.41 4.52 6.50
CA SER A 131 -6.14 5.23 6.63
C SER A 131 -5.51 5.45 5.26
N VAL A 132 -4.85 6.59 5.04
CA VAL A 132 -4.03 6.87 3.84
C VAL A 132 -2.82 5.93 3.69
N GLY A 133 -2.57 5.04 4.67
CA GLY A 133 -1.58 3.97 4.57
C GLY A 133 -1.69 3.11 3.29
N PHE A 134 -2.86 3.04 2.64
CA PHE A 134 -3.00 2.38 1.34
C PHE A 134 -2.13 3.01 0.24
N ALA A 135 -1.75 4.29 0.33
CA ALA A 135 -1.02 4.97 -0.72
C ALA A 135 0.39 4.39 -0.93
N GLY A 136 1.01 3.84 0.12
CA GLY A 136 2.27 3.10 -0.01
C GLY A 136 2.11 1.85 -0.90
N TRP A 137 0.95 1.21 -0.85
CA TRP A 137 0.61 0.06 -1.70
C TRP A 137 0.38 0.45 -3.15
N LEU A 138 -0.09 1.67 -3.44
CA LEU A 138 -0.13 2.19 -4.82
C LEU A 138 1.30 2.31 -5.38
N GLY A 139 2.24 2.82 -4.58
CA GLY A 139 3.65 2.87 -4.98
C GLY A 139 4.25 1.48 -5.20
N LEU A 140 3.86 0.49 -4.39
CA LEU A 140 4.25 -0.91 -4.63
C LEU A 140 3.61 -1.48 -5.91
N ALA A 141 2.33 -1.22 -6.16
CA ALA A 141 1.64 -1.65 -7.39
C ALA A 141 2.35 -1.11 -8.64
N ALA A 142 2.78 0.15 -8.61
CA ALA A 142 3.60 0.76 -9.65
C ALA A 142 4.97 0.09 -9.78
N ALA A 143 5.64 -0.21 -8.66
CA ALA A 143 6.94 -0.86 -8.64
C ALA A 143 6.89 -2.27 -9.27
N VAL A 144 5.88 -3.09 -8.92
CA VAL A 144 5.70 -4.46 -9.45
C VAL A 144 5.20 -4.49 -10.90
N GLY A 145 4.74 -3.34 -11.42
CA GLY A 145 4.35 -3.18 -12.81
C GLY A 145 2.90 -3.57 -13.12
N ASP A 146 2.04 -3.72 -12.11
CA ASP A 146 0.60 -3.93 -12.32
C ASP A 146 -0.13 -2.60 -12.45
N LEU A 147 -0.07 -2.06 -13.67
CA LEU A 147 -0.64 -0.76 -13.99
C LEU A 147 -2.17 -0.77 -13.98
N VAL A 148 -2.81 -1.91 -14.22
CA VAL A 148 -4.28 -1.98 -14.22
C VAL A 148 -4.82 -1.84 -12.81
N VAL A 149 -4.21 -2.54 -11.85
CA VAL A 149 -4.54 -2.40 -10.42
C VAL A 149 -4.23 -0.99 -9.95
N LEU A 150 -3.05 -0.45 -10.30
CA LEU A 150 -2.66 0.91 -9.94
C LEU A 150 -3.71 1.95 -10.35
N GLU A 151 -4.09 1.99 -11.63
CA GLU A 151 -5.01 3.03 -12.13
C GLU A 151 -6.40 2.95 -11.47
N ARG A 152 -6.94 1.74 -11.30
CA ARG A 152 -8.27 1.55 -10.70
C ARG A 152 -8.26 1.90 -9.23
N TRP A 153 -7.26 1.40 -8.50
CA TRP A 153 -7.16 1.63 -7.07
C TRP A 153 -6.86 3.09 -6.75
N ALA A 154 -5.96 3.74 -7.48
CA ALA A 154 -5.68 5.17 -7.30
C ALA A 154 -6.92 6.04 -7.60
N SER A 155 -7.68 5.71 -8.65
CA SER A 155 -8.94 6.41 -8.96
C SER A 155 -9.94 6.30 -7.82
N LEU A 156 -10.17 5.08 -7.30
CA LEU A 156 -11.09 4.88 -6.17
C LEU A 156 -10.57 5.56 -4.89
N ALA A 157 -9.26 5.57 -4.66
CA ALA A 157 -8.67 6.26 -3.53
C ALA A 157 -8.96 7.78 -3.54
N VAL A 158 -8.97 8.40 -4.72
CA VAL A 158 -9.39 9.80 -4.87
C VAL A 158 -10.86 9.98 -4.47
N ASP A 159 -11.74 9.08 -4.89
CA ASP A 159 -13.17 9.13 -4.52
C ASP A 159 -13.37 8.93 -3.00
N VAL A 160 -12.66 7.98 -2.39
CA VAL A 160 -12.63 7.74 -0.94
C VAL A 160 -12.21 9.00 -0.18
N MET A 161 -11.19 9.71 -0.67
CA MET A 161 -10.77 10.99 -0.10
C MET A 161 -11.85 12.07 -0.23
N ARG A 162 -12.47 12.22 -1.41
CA ARG A 162 -13.55 13.21 -1.63
C ARG A 162 -14.75 12.96 -0.73
N ARG A 163 -15.07 11.69 -0.47
CA ARG A 163 -16.12 11.30 0.47
C ARG A 163 -15.73 11.50 1.93
N GLY A 164 -14.45 11.75 2.21
CA GLY A 164 -13.94 11.98 3.56
C GLY A 164 -14.03 10.74 4.43
N TYR A 165 -13.71 9.56 3.88
CA TYR A 165 -13.65 8.30 4.62
C TYR A 165 -12.32 8.08 5.37
N LEU A 166 -11.34 8.97 5.18
CA LEU A 166 -10.02 8.85 5.82
C LEU A 166 -10.01 9.45 7.23
N ARG A 167 -9.52 8.70 8.24
CA ARG A 167 -9.26 9.24 9.59
C ARG A 167 -8.05 10.16 9.67
N ASP A 168 -7.09 9.98 8.79
CA ASP A 168 -5.75 10.55 8.89
C ASP A 168 -5.39 11.41 7.66
N ALA A 169 -6.43 11.97 7.00
CA ALA A 169 -6.33 12.80 5.80
C ALA A 169 -5.41 14.02 5.95
N ASP A 170 -5.27 14.57 7.15
CA ASP A 170 -4.45 15.75 7.42
C ASP A 170 -3.06 15.38 7.99
N SER A 171 -2.66 14.11 7.84
CA SER A 171 -1.37 13.61 8.31
C SER A 171 -0.70 12.76 7.22
N ARG A 172 0.45 12.16 7.55
CA ARG A 172 1.18 11.23 6.68
C ARG A 172 1.55 11.83 5.32
N GLY A 173 2.32 12.91 5.37
CA GLY A 173 2.57 13.79 4.23
C GLY A 173 3.14 13.12 2.99
N LEU A 174 4.08 12.17 3.15
CA LEU A 174 4.65 11.42 2.01
C LEU A 174 3.68 10.40 1.44
N LEU A 175 2.81 9.78 2.26
CA LEU A 175 1.78 8.88 1.74
C LEU A 175 0.75 9.65 0.92
N GLN A 176 0.32 10.81 1.40
CA GLN A 176 -0.54 11.73 0.65
C GLN A 176 0.12 12.18 -0.65
N TRP A 177 1.42 12.48 -0.59
CA TRP A 177 2.22 12.84 -1.76
C TRP A 177 2.22 11.76 -2.85
N ILE A 178 2.26 10.46 -2.51
CA ILE A 178 2.24 9.37 -3.51
C ILE A 178 0.97 9.43 -4.35
N LEU A 179 -0.20 9.59 -3.71
CA LEU A 179 -1.47 9.71 -4.43
C LEU A 179 -1.57 11.04 -5.19
N ARG A 180 -1.07 12.13 -4.60
CA ARG A 180 -1.01 13.44 -5.29
C ARG A 180 -0.16 13.37 -6.56
N LEU A 181 0.99 12.71 -6.52
CA LEU A 181 1.85 12.53 -7.68
C LEU A 181 1.10 11.84 -8.82
N TRP A 182 0.37 10.75 -8.53
CA TRP A 182 -0.46 10.10 -9.52
C TRP A 182 -1.52 11.06 -10.11
N CYS A 183 -2.19 11.81 -9.24
CA CYS A 183 -3.19 12.80 -9.66
C CYS A 183 -2.59 13.86 -10.60
N ASP A 184 -1.41 14.40 -10.28
CA ASP A 184 -0.75 15.44 -11.09
C ASP A 184 -0.33 14.91 -12.47
N VAL A 185 0.23 13.71 -12.54
CA VAL A 185 0.57 13.08 -13.82
C VAL A 185 -0.67 12.81 -14.66
N ARG A 186 -1.79 12.42 -14.03
CA ARG A 186 -3.07 12.14 -14.70
C ARG A 186 -3.93 13.39 -14.92
N ARG A 187 -3.51 14.56 -14.43
CA ARG A 187 -4.28 15.82 -14.45
C ARG A 187 -5.64 15.70 -13.78
N ILE A 188 -5.68 15.03 -12.64
CA ILE A 188 -6.86 14.88 -11.79
C ILE A 188 -6.72 15.82 -10.59
N ASP A 189 -7.80 16.52 -10.24
CA ASP A 189 -7.83 17.35 -9.04
C ASP A 189 -7.72 16.47 -7.79
N TYR A 190 -6.62 16.67 -7.06
CA TYR A 190 -6.38 15.98 -5.81
C TYR A 190 -7.18 16.64 -4.67
N PRO A 191 -7.96 15.86 -3.92
CA PRO A 191 -8.89 16.40 -2.92
C PRO A 191 -8.22 16.76 -1.58
N GLY A 192 -6.99 16.31 -1.30
CA GLY A 192 -6.32 16.60 -0.04
C GLY A 192 -5.73 18.01 -0.02
N THR A 193 -6.14 18.84 0.94
CA THR A 193 -5.67 20.22 1.04
C THR A 193 -4.76 20.48 2.25
N ASN A 194 -4.89 19.72 3.33
CA ASN A 194 -4.32 20.05 4.65
C ASN A 194 -3.38 18.98 5.22
N TYR A 195 -2.54 18.36 4.39
CA TYR A 195 -1.52 17.41 4.85
C TYR A 195 -0.12 18.04 4.93
N PRO A 196 0.81 17.50 5.75
CA PRO A 196 2.18 17.99 5.83
C PRO A 196 2.88 17.93 4.48
N ARG A 197 3.39 19.07 4.00
CA ARG A 197 4.14 19.18 2.74
C ARG A 197 5.62 19.31 3.03
N TYR A 198 6.42 18.44 2.40
CA TYR A 198 7.88 18.51 2.48
C TYR A 198 8.41 19.26 1.28
N ALA A 199 9.27 20.26 1.51
CA ALA A 199 9.76 21.14 0.45
C ALA A 199 10.30 20.37 -0.76
N VAL A 200 11.13 19.35 -0.54
CA VAL A 200 11.67 18.54 -1.65
C VAL A 200 10.61 17.74 -2.40
N ALA A 201 9.56 17.30 -1.71
CA ALA A 201 8.47 16.56 -2.32
C ALA A 201 7.64 17.48 -3.23
N GLU A 202 7.41 18.73 -2.83
CA GLU A 202 6.74 19.74 -3.65
C GLU A 202 7.58 20.16 -4.87
N GLU A 203 8.90 20.32 -4.71
CA GLU A 203 9.81 20.59 -5.84
C GLU A 203 9.76 19.48 -6.89
N ILE A 204 9.73 18.21 -6.44
CA ILE A 204 9.58 17.06 -7.33
C ILE A 204 8.19 17.07 -8.00
N LEU A 205 7.10 17.37 -7.29
CA LEU A 205 5.76 17.41 -7.90
C LEU A 205 5.68 18.47 -9.00
N GLN A 206 6.26 19.64 -8.79
CA GLN A 206 6.23 20.74 -9.77
C GLN A 206 7.08 20.45 -11.00
N ASN A 207 8.08 19.58 -10.88
CA ASN A 207 9.08 19.31 -11.90
C ASN A 207 9.19 17.81 -12.22
N TRP A 208 8.12 17.03 -11.99
CA TRP A 208 8.18 15.57 -12.06
C TRP A 208 8.52 15.08 -13.47
N ASP A 209 8.22 15.89 -14.49
CA ASP A 209 8.41 15.65 -15.92
C ASP A 209 9.71 16.28 -16.47
N THR A 210 10.55 16.86 -15.61
CA THR A 210 11.81 17.48 -16.03
C THR A 210 12.71 16.52 -16.78
N GLN A 211 13.41 17.03 -17.80
CA GLN A 211 14.48 16.33 -18.51
C GLN A 211 15.82 16.41 -17.79
N ASP A 212 15.98 17.35 -16.84
CA ASP A 212 17.18 17.46 -16.01
C ASP A 212 17.24 16.34 -14.97
N SER A 213 17.80 15.21 -15.42
CA SER A 213 17.93 14.01 -14.60
C SER A 213 18.93 14.19 -13.45
N GLU A 214 19.91 15.10 -13.56
CA GLU A 214 20.87 15.33 -12.48
C GLU A 214 20.19 16.04 -11.31
N THR A 215 19.45 17.11 -11.59
CA THR A 215 18.71 17.85 -10.57
C THR A 215 17.64 16.99 -9.92
N LEU A 216 16.85 16.25 -10.71
CA LEU A 216 15.84 15.34 -10.17
C LEU A 216 16.50 14.24 -9.30
N GLY A 217 17.65 13.70 -9.72
CA GLY A 217 18.41 12.73 -8.91
C GLY A 217 18.80 13.28 -7.54
N LYS A 218 19.24 14.54 -7.46
CA LYS A 218 19.58 15.21 -6.18
C LYS A 218 18.35 15.36 -5.27
N TRP A 219 17.21 15.76 -5.83
CA TRP A 219 15.96 15.84 -5.07
C TRP A 219 15.49 14.47 -4.58
N LEU A 220 15.63 13.41 -5.39
CA LEU A 220 15.25 12.06 -4.98
C LEU A 220 16.16 11.48 -3.89
N VAL A 221 17.43 11.86 -3.82
CA VAL A 221 18.29 11.55 -2.67
C VAL A 221 17.75 12.22 -1.40
N GLN A 222 17.31 13.48 -1.49
CA GLN A 222 16.70 14.16 -0.35
C GLN A 222 15.33 13.58 0.03
N LEU A 223 14.52 13.16 -0.95
CA LEU A 223 13.26 12.46 -0.69
C LEU A 223 13.51 11.14 0.03
N CYS A 224 14.50 10.36 -0.41
CA CYS A 224 14.96 9.17 0.31
C CYS A 224 15.39 9.49 1.75
N ASN A 225 16.16 10.56 1.97
CA ASN A 225 16.52 10.98 3.34
C ASN A 225 15.25 11.30 4.16
N GLN A 226 14.28 11.98 3.56
CA GLN A 226 13.01 12.30 4.22
C GLN A 226 12.22 11.03 4.58
N HIS A 227 12.13 10.05 3.68
CA HIS A 227 11.55 8.73 3.95
C HIS A 227 12.18 8.13 5.21
N THR A 228 13.51 8.07 5.29
CA THR A 228 14.20 7.48 6.46
C THR A 228 13.93 8.20 7.77
N ARG A 229 13.72 9.53 7.75
CA ARG A 229 13.38 10.33 8.93
C ARG A 229 11.96 10.05 9.41
N LEU A 230 11.06 9.70 8.49
CA LEU A 230 9.65 9.41 8.76
C LEU A 230 9.38 7.93 9.01
N THR A 231 10.39 7.07 8.88
CA THR A 231 10.34 5.67 9.26
C THR A 231 10.58 5.51 10.77
N GLY A 232 9.67 4.84 11.48
CA GLY A 232 9.85 4.56 12.91
C GLY A 232 8.69 3.80 13.55
N VAL A 233 8.86 3.45 14.83
CA VAL A 233 7.84 2.77 15.67
C VAL A 233 6.81 3.75 16.23
N GLN A 234 6.93 5.05 15.92
CA GLN A 234 5.99 6.06 16.42
C GLN A 234 4.67 5.98 15.66
N GLU A 235 3.56 6.16 16.38
CA GLU A 235 2.18 6.07 15.90
C GLU A 235 1.88 6.98 14.68
N PHE A 236 2.71 8.00 14.47
CA PHE A 236 2.60 9.02 13.41
C PHE A 236 3.65 8.88 12.29
N ALA A 237 4.42 7.79 12.25
CA ALA A 237 5.35 7.53 11.16
C ALA A 237 4.57 7.31 9.84
N ASP A 238 4.95 8.03 8.77
CA ASP A 238 4.37 7.87 7.43
C ASP A 238 4.58 6.45 6.93
N PHE A 239 5.75 5.88 7.20
CA PHE A 239 6.08 4.51 6.83
C PHE A 239 6.31 3.67 8.09
N SER A 240 5.44 2.68 8.30
CA SER A 240 5.61 1.63 9.28
C SER A 240 5.72 0.27 8.59
N ASN A 241 6.28 -0.71 9.32
CA ASN A 241 6.35 -2.12 8.94
C ASN A 241 6.88 -2.32 7.50
N SER A 242 5.99 -2.68 6.56
CA SER A 242 6.28 -3.16 5.20
C SER A 242 7.00 -2.16 4.30
N PHE A 243 6.79 -0.85 4.49
CA PHE A 243 7.35 0.17 3.59
C PHE A 243 8.51 0.94 4.18
N SER A 244 8.86 0.68 5.44
CA SER A 244 9.99 1.31 6.14
C SER A 244 11.32 1.29 5.36
N HIS A 245 11.46 0.32 4.45
CA HIS A 245 12.69 0.00 3.71
C HIS A 245 12.44 -0.11 2.21
N PHE A 246 11.28 0.35 1.75
CA PHE A 246 10.85 0.26 0.37
C PHE A 246 10.56 1.69 -0.08
N PRO A 247 11.39 2.31 -0.93
CA PRO A 247 11.21 3.69 -1.37
C PRO A 247 10.09 3.79 -2.42
N VAL A 248 8.87 3.39 -2.00
CA VAL A 248 7.68 3.25 -2.86
C VAL A 248 7.33 4.56 -3.55
N GLU A 249 7.59 5.70 -2.91
CA GLU A 249 7.38 7.03 -3.47
C GLU A 249 8.33 7.33 -4.65
N VAL A 250 9.60 6.90 -4.55
CA VAL A 250 10.57 7.05 -5.64
C VAL A 250 10.24 6.08 -6.78
N LEU A 251 9.88 4.84 -6.45
CA LEU A 251 9.54 3.82 -7.44
C LEU A 251 8.24 4.14 -8.18
N MET A 252 7.26 4.74 -7.50
CA MET A 252 6.06 5.30 -8.12
C MET A 252 6.43 6.35 -9.18
N LEU A 253 7.25 7.35 -8.80
CA LEU A 253 7.71 8.35 -9.75
C LEU A 253 8.43 7.74 -10.94
N PHE A 254 9.32 6.77 -10.70
CA PHE A 254 10.05 6.11 -11.75
C PHE A 254 9.13 5.40 -12.74
N ARG A 255 8.09 4.72 -12.25
CA ARG A 255 7.12 4.08 -13.12
C ARG A 255 6.34 5.11 -13.94
N LEU A 256 5.86 6.18 -13.31
CA LEU A 256 5.08 7.21 -13.99
C LEU A 256 5.89 7.92 -15.07
N ARG A 257 7.18 8.18 -14.81
CA ARG A 257 8.12 8.72 -15.79
C ARG A 257 8.36 7.76 -16.95
N GLU A 258 8.56 6.47 -16.69
CA GLU A 258 8.72 5.45 -17.74
C GLU A 258 7.48 5.40 -18.66
N GLN A 259 6.27 5.45 -18.09
CA GLN A 259 5.03 5.53 -18.86
C GLN A 259 4.92 6.80 -19.72
N ALA A 260 5.52 7.90 -19.28
CA ALA A 260 5.59 9.16 -20.01
C ALA A 260 6.75 9.22 -21.03
N GLY A 261 7.53 8.14 -21.19
CA GLY A 261 8.71 8.11 -22.06
C GLY A 261 9.89 8.95 -21.54
N LEU A 262 9.90 9.26 -20.24
CA LEU A 262 10.94 10.05 -19.58
C LEU A 262 12.01 9.14 -19.00
N VAL A 263 13.27 9.59 -19.06
CA VAL A 263 14.39 8.86 -18.47
C VAL A 263 14.37 8.98 -16.96
N ASN A 264 14.57 7.87 -16.24
CA ASN A 264 14.70 7.89 -14.79
C ASN A 264 16.12 8.29 -14.35
N PRO A 265 16.25 9.18 -13.36
CA PRO A 265 17.55 9.62 -12.86
C PRO A 265 18.25 8.51 -12.06
N GLN A 266 19.57 8.58 -12.01
CA GLN A 266 20.37 7.74 -11.10
C GLN A 266 20.28 8.30 -9.67
N VAL A 267 19.92 7.45 -8.71
CA VAL A 267 19.77 7.85 -7.30
C VAL A 267 20.73 7.04 -6.44
N ASN A 268 21.84 7.66 -6.03
CA ASN A 268 22.83 7.01 -5.16
C ASN A 268 22.45 7.19 -3.68
N HIS A 269 21.50 6.38 -3.21
CA HIS A 269 21.06 6.36 -1.82
C HIS A 269 20.99 4.91 -1.29
N PRO A 270 21.33 4.62 -0.02
CA PRO A 270 21.24 3.26 0.54
C PRO A 270 19.87 2.57 0.36
N LEU A 271 18.76 3.30 0.49
CA LEU A 271 17.41 2.76 0.24
C LEU A 271 17.22 2.25 -1.19
N MET A 272 17.93 2.78 -2.18
CA MET A 272 17.82 2.34 -3.57
C MET A 272 18.71 1.13 -3.89
N LYS A 273 19.49 0.63 -2.92
CA LYS A 273 20.45 -0.47 -3.11
C LYS A 273 19.87 -1.83 -2.71
N PHE A 274 18.68 -1.88 -2.11
CA PHE A 274 18.06 -3.15 -1.77
C PHE A 274 17.64 -3.92 -3.03
N PRO A 275 17.74 -5.26 -3.05
CA PRO A 275 17.36 -6.08 -4.21
C PRO A 275 15.92 -5.87 -4.70
N TRP A 276 15.01 -5.50 -3.80
CA TRP A 276 13.60 -5.21 -4.09
C TRP A 276 13.31 -3.74 -4.43
N SER A 277 14.27 -2.82 -4.24
CA SER A 277 14.09 -1.39 -4.53
C SER A 277 14.34 -1.08 -6.01
N ARG A 278 13.57 -1.75 -6.88
CA ARG A 278 13.68 -1.66 -8.33
C ARG A 278 12.30 -1.69 -8.98
N LEU A 279 12.22 -1.21 -10.22
CA LEU A 279 11.08 -1.48 -11.08
C LEU A 279 11.15 -2.91 -11.61
N TRP A 280 10.04 -3.63 -11.50
CA TRP A 280 9.86 -4.93 -12.12
C TRP A 280 9.27 -4.79 -13.53
N PRO A 281 9.35 -5.81 -14.40
CA PRO A 281 8.68 -5.75 -15.70
C PRO A 281 7.17 -5.49 -15.56
N ILE A 282 6.63 -4.68 -16.48
CA ILE A 282 5.19 -4.44 -16.58
C ILE A 282 4.50 -5.75 -16.91
N GLY A 283 3.47 -6.07 -16.16
CA GLY A 283 2.66 -7.26 -16.35
C GLY A 283 1.58 -7.36 -15.29
N PRO A 284 0.47 -8.07 -15.58
CA PRO A 284 -0.56 -8.28 -14.59
C PRO A 284 -0.01 -9.11 -13.41
N ALA A 285 -0.51 -8.84 -12.22
CA ALA A 285 -0.41 -9.75 -11.09
C ALA A 285 -1.35 -10.94 -11.33
N VAL A 286 -0.90 -12.14 -10.97
CA VAL A 286 -1.70 -13.35 -11.06
C VAL A 286 -2.14 -13.74 -9.65
N PRO A 287 -3.45 -13.85 -9.38
CA PRO A 287 -3.91 -14.29 -8.06
C PRO A 287 -3.51 -15.75 -7.81
N ASP A 288 -3.22 -16.08 -6.55
CA ASP A 288 -3.04 -17.46 -6.13
C ASP A 288 -4.41 -18.16 -5.98
N GLU A 289 -4.39 -19.47 -5.72
CA GLU A 289 -5.61 -20.28 -5.61
C GLU A 289 -6.55 -19.73 -4.52
N LEU A 290 -5.98 -19.37 -3.36
CA LEU A 290 -6.73 -18.80 -2.26
C LEU A 290 -7.41 -17.48 -2.66
N LEU A 291 -6.65 -16.55 -3.23
CA LEU A 291 -7.20 -15.25 -3.66
C LEU A 291 -8.24 -15.41 -4.77
N SER A 292 -8.03 -16.35 -5.69
CA SER A 292 -9.00 -16.68 -6.73
C SER A 292 -10.31 -17.20 -6.12
N GLY A 293 -10.22 -18.07 -5.11
CA GLY A 293 -11.37 -18.55 -4.34
C GLY A 293 -12.09 -17.43 -3.60
N LEU A 294 -11.36 -16.48 -3.01
CA LEU A 294 -11.93 -15.29 -2.37
C LEU A 294 -12.69 -14.40 -3.36
N TYR A 295 -12.12 -14.16 -4.55
CA TYR A 295 -12.82 -13.40 -5.61
C TYR A 295 -14.10 -14.08 -6.05
N HIS A 296 -14.06 -15.40 -6.27
CA HIS A 296 -15.25 -16.16 -6.65
C HIS A 296 -16.32 -16.14 -5.55
N ARG A 297 -15.90 -16.21 -4.28
CA ARG A 297 -16.82 -16.13 -3.14
C ARG A 297 -17.49 -14.76 -3.06
N LEU A 298 -16.72 -13.68 -3.18
CA LEU A 298 -17.27 -12.32 -3.17
C LEU A 298 -18.27 -12.10 -4.31
N GLU A 299 -17.96 -12.61 -5.51
CA GLU A 299 -18.89 -12.56 -6.63
C GLU A 299 -20.19 -13.35 -6.36
N SER A 300 -20.08 -14.52 -5.72
CA SER A 300 -21.22 -15.36 -5.39
C SER A 300 -22.10 -14.78 -4.28
N ASP A 301 -21.49 -14.24 -3.23
CA ASP A 301 -22.19 -13.75 -2.05
C ASP A 301 -22.83 -12.36 -2.27
N GLU A 302 -22.14 -11.48 -3.01
CA GLU A 302 -22.56 -10.08 -3.20
C GLU A 302 -23.01 -9.78 -4.64
N GLY A 303 -22.89 -10.73 -5.57
CA GLY A 303 -23.20 -10.51 -7.00
C GLY A 303 -22.23 -9.56 -7.70
N LEU A 304 -21.07 -9.29 -7.09
CA LEU A 304 -20.15 -8.23 -7.51
C LEU A 304 -18.75 -8.80 -7.75
N THR A 305 -18.31 -8.74 -9.01
CA THR A 305 -16.89 -8.92 -9.34
C THR A 305 -16.06 -7.77 -8.75
N VAL A 306 -14.75 -7.93 -8.58
CA VAL A 306 -13.83 -6.83 -8.22
C VAL A 306 -14.05 -5.61 -9.13
N ARG A 307 -14.23 -5.83 -10.44
CA ARG A 307 -14.54 -4.77 -11.39
C ARG A 307 -15.92 -4.14 -11.18
N GLY A 308 -16.91 -4.92 -10.77
CA GLY A 308 -18.24 -4.47 -10.38
C GLY A 308 -18.19 -3.59 -9.13
N LEU A 309 -17.39 -3.97 -8.14
CA LEU A 309 -17.15 -3.19 -6.92
C LEU A 309 -16.60 -1.81 -7.25
N TYR A 310 -15.56 -1.72 -8.07
CA TYR A 310 -15.05 -0.42 -8.53
C TYR A 310 -16.14 0.44 -9.19
N ARG A 311 -16.97 -0.14 -10.06
CA ARG A 311 -18.03 0.61 -10.75
C ARG A 311 -19.09 1.13 -9.77
N GLN A 312 -19.54 0.29 -8.85
CA GLN A 312 -20.51 0.68 -7.83
C GLN A 312 -19.92 1.77 -6.93
N LEU A 313 -18.69 1.55 -6.45
CA LEU A 313 -18.04 2.44 -5.51
C LEU A 313 -17.60 3.77 -6.14
N SER A 314 -17.45 3.90 -7.45
CA SER A 314 -17.18 5.19 -8.12
C SER A 314 -18.45 5.94 -8.56
N THR A 315 -19.63 5.35 -8.41
CA THR A 315 -20.91 5.98 -8.83
C THR A 315 -21.82 6.38 -7.66
N SER A 316 -21.54 5.88 -6.45
CA SER A 316 -22.23 6.24 -5.20
C SER A 316 -21.81 7.59 -4.61
#